data_AF-A0A7Y7IAP6-F1
#
_entry.id   AF-A0A7Y7IAP6-F1
#
_cell.length_a   1.000
_cell.length_b   1.000
_cell.length_c   1.000
_cell.angle_alpha   90.00
_cell.angle_beta   90.00
_cell.angle_gamma   90.00
#
_symmetry.space_group_name_H-M   'P 1'
#
loop_
_entity.id
_entity.type
_entity.pdbx_description
1 polymer ?
#
loop_
_entity_poly.entity_id
_entity_poly.type
_entity_poly.pdbx_seq_one_letter_code
_entity_poly.pdbx_strand_id
1 'polypeptide(L)'
;MGTLRGKFMVTNAPDVELDGKPDRLGAGARIRSGQNMLVMPGAIIGQKYLVNYTRDAAGLLREVWILTPDEATASRESLNKPFLNVWPFTSNDTLNTQ
;
A
#
# COMPACT_ATOMS: atom_id res chain seq x y z
N MET A 1 5.40 11.06 -12.97
CA MET A 1 4.90 9.69 -13.21
C MET A 1 4.01 9.32 -12.03
N GLY A 2 2.69 9.37 -12.20
CA GLY A 2 1.73 9.16 -11.11
C GLY A 2 1.46 7.68 -10.83
N THR A 3 1.09 7.36 -9.60
CA THR A 3 0.60 6.05 -9.21
C THR A 3 -0.82 5.85 -9.71
N LEU A 4 -1.08 4.75 -10.41
CA LEU A 4 -2.42 4.37 -10.90
C LEU A 4 -3.10 3.44 -9.90
N ARG A 5 -4.43 3.38 -9.91
CA ARG A 5 -5.23 2.50 -9.03
C ARG A 5 -6.13 1.61 -9.89
N GLY A 6 -6.29 0.36 -9.49
CA GLY A 6 -7.14 -0.59 -10.21
C GLY A 6 -7.45 -1.84 -9.39
N LYS A 7 -8.37 -2.67 -9.90
CA LYS A 7 -8.62 -4.02 -9.37
C LYS A 7 -7.61 -4.97 -9.98
N PHE A 8 -6.84 -5.66 -9.16
CA PHE A 8 -5.78 -6.56 -9.59
C PHE A 8 -6.06 -7.97 -9.10
N MET A 9 -5.86 -8.93 -9.98
CA MET A 9 -6.01 -10.35 -9.70
C MET A 9 -4.87 -11.09 -10.36
N VAL A 10 -4.24 -12.00 -9.62
CA VAL A 10 -3.22 -12.88 -10.19
C VAL A 10 -3.93 -14.09 -10.78
N THR A 11 -3.79 -14.30 -12.09
CA THR A 11 -4.33 -15.46 -12.81
C THR A 11 -3.29 -16.58 -12.80
N ASN A 12 -2.14 -16.34 -13.41
CA ASN A 12 -1.03 -17.27 -13.45
C ASN A 12 0.28 -16.51 -13.70
N ALA A 13 0.98 -16.14 -12.62
CA ALA A 13 2.16 -15.28 -12.70
C ALA A 13 3.16 -15.77 -13.77
N PRO A 14 3.65 -14.89 -14.68
CA PRO A 14 3.55 -13.42 -14.66
C PRO A 14 2.28 -12.83 -15.29
N ASP A 15 1.34 -13.65 -15.76
CA ASP A 15 0.03 -13.21 -16.27
C ASP A 15 -0.88 -12.79 -15.11
N VAL A 16 -1.53 -11.64 -15.27
CA VAL A 16 -2.38 -11.02 -14.26
C VAL A 16 -3.58 -10.35 -14.94
N GLU A 17 -4.64 -10.08 -14.18
CA GLU A 17 -5.77 -9.31 -14.65
C GLU A 17 -5.81 -7.96 -13.91
N LEU A 18 -5.90 -6.88 -14.67
CA LEU A 18 -6.04 -5.52 -14.17
C LEU A 18 -7.33 -4.90 -14.70
N ASP A 19 -8.24 -4.55 -13.79
CA ASP A 19 -9.56 -3.98 -14.07
C ASP A 19 -10.40 -4.86 -15.02
N GLY A 20 -10.27 -6.18 -14.92
CA GLY A 20 -10.96 -7.13 -15.81
C GLY A 20 -10.29 -7.31 -17.17
N LYS A 21 -9.10 -6.74 -17.39
CA LYS A 21 -8.33 -6.88 -18.63
C LYS A 21 -7.06 -7.67 -18.37
N PRO A 22 -6.67 -8.60 -19.27
CA PRO A 22 -5.41 -9.30 -19.16
C PRO A 22 -4.23 -8.31 -19.27
N ASP A 23 -3.29 -8.43 -18.33
CA ASP A 23 -2.08 -7.61 -18.21
C ASP A 23 -0.91 -8.49 -17.73
N ARG A 24 0.30 -7.95 -17.65
CA ARG A 24 1.51 -8.72 -17.34
C ARG A 24 2.44 -7.98 -16.39
N LEU A 25 2.94 -8.74 -15.42
CA LEU A 25 4.01 -8.28 -14.53
C LEU A 25 5.33 -8.17 -15.29
N GLY A 26 6.05 -7.07 -15.10
CA GLY A 26 7.39 -6.86 -15.63
C GLY A 26 8.42 -7.78 -14.98
N ALA A 27 9.57 -7.95 -15.64
CA ALA A 27 10.70 -8.71 -15.09
C ALA A 27 11.22 -8.00 -13.82
N GLY A 28 10.96 -8.60 -12.65
CA GLY A 28 11.31 -8.01 -11.35
C GLY A 28 10.17 -7.23 -10.68
N ALA A 29 8.92 -7.39 -11.13
CA ALA A 29 7.78 -6.74 -10.49
C ALA A 29 7.65 -7.16 -9.02
N ARG A 30 7.36 -6.19 -8.15
CA ARG A 30 7.23 -6.41 -6.69
C ARG A 30 5.80 -6.17 -6.26
N ILE A 31 5.25 -7.13 -5.50
CA ILE A 31 3.93 -7.04 -4.91
C ILE A 31 4.09 -6.81 -3.42
N ARG A 32 3.52 -5.73 -2.91
CA ARG A 32 3.48 -5.40 -1.49
C ARG A 32 2.05 -5.48 -0.96
N SER A 33 1.89 -6.00 0.24
CA SER A 33 0.68 -5.89 1.04
C SER A 33 0.49 -4.45 1.54
N GLY A 34 -0.71 -4.10 2.01
CA GLY A 34 -0.98 -2.80 2.64
C GLY A 34 -0.14 -2.57 3.91
N GLN A 35 0.35 -3.65 4.53
CA GLN A 35 1.33 -3.60 5.61
C GLN A 35 2.79 -3.40 5.12
N ASN A 36 2.98 -3.01 3.84
CA ASN A 36 4.27 -2.87 3.17
C ASN A 36 5.13 -4.17 3.15
N MET A 37 4.54 -5.33 3.43
CA MET A 37 5.22 -6.62 3.37
C MET A 37 5.27 -7.15 1.94
N LEU A 38 6.36 -7.84 1.55
CA LEU A 38 6.38 -8.54 0.26
C LEU A 38 5.39 -9.71 0.29
N VAL A 39 4.55 -9.78 -0.74
CA VAL A 39 3.60 -10.89 -0.94
C VAL A 39 4.04 -11.71 -2.13
N MET A 40 4.06 -13.02 -1.96
CA MET A 40 4.33 -13.93 -3.06
C MET A 40 3.11 -13.96 -4.01
N PRO A 41 3.28 -13.78 -5.33
CA PRO A 41 2.17 -13.81 -6.28
C PRO A 41 1.38 -15.13 -6.22
N GLY A 42 2.06 -16.24 -5.92
CA GLY A 42 1.45 -17.56 -5.72
C GLY A 42 0.44 -17.64 -4.57
N ALA A 43 0.60 -16.82 -3.53
CA ALA A 43 -0.28 -16.83 -2.36
C ALA A 43 -1.62 -16.10 -2.61
N ILE A 44 -1.68 -15.28 -3.67
CA ILE A 44 -2.83 -14.41 -3.98
C ILE A 44 -3.48 -14.72 -5.34
N ILE A 45 -3.17 -15.90 -5.90
CA ILE A 45 -3.79 -16.37 -7.15
C ILE A 45 -5.31 -16.50 -6.94
N GLY A 46 -6.09 -16.02 -7.90
CA GLY A 46 -7.54 -16.11 -7.88
C GLY A 46 -8.24 -15.08 -6.98
N GLN A 47 -7.50 -14.23 -6.28
CA GLN A 47 -8.04 -13.23 -5.36
C GLN A 47 -8.03 -11.85 -5.99
N LYS A 48 -9.14 -11.11 -5.85
CA LYS A 48 -9.31 -9.75 -6.37
C LYS A 48 -8.98 -8.74 -5.28
N TYR A 49 -7.93 -7.98 -5.48
CA TYR A 49 -7.52 -6.90 -4.58
C TYR A 49 -7.62 -5.55 -5.26
N LEU A 50 -7.89 -4.53 -4.47
CA LEU A 50 -7.71 -3.16 -4.90
C LEU A 50 -6.22 -2.83 -4.71
N VAL A 51 -5.54 -2.40 -5.77
CA VAL A 51 -4.11 -2.10 -5.72
C VAL A 51 -3.82 -0.73 -6.30
N ASN A 52 -2.72 -0.14 -5.83
CA ASN A 52 -1.98 0.88 -6.54
C ASN A 52 -0.88 0.22 -7.36
N TYR A 53 -0.58 0.75 -8.54
CA TYR A 53 0.47 0.20 -9.39
C TYR A 53 1.20 1.29 -10.16
N THR A 54 2.43 0.98 -10.55
CA THR A 54 3.24 1.77 -11.48
C THR A 54 3.58 0.93 -12.70
N ARG A 55 3.69 1.60 -13.86
CA ARG A 55 4.11 0.98 -15.10
C ARG A 55 5.53 1.41 -15.47
N ASP A 56 6.27 0.51 -16.10
CA ASP A 56 7.56 0.82 -16.70
C ASP A 56 7.40 1.51 -18.07
N ALA A 57 8.48 2.02 -18.66
CA ALA A 57 8.51 2.58 -20.01
C ALA A 57 8.01 1.60 -21.07
N ALA A 58 8.16 0.29 -20.84
CA ALA A 58 7.60 -0.77 -21.68
C ALA A 58 6.08 -1.00 -21.49
N GLY A 59 5.43 -0.29 -20.57
CA GLY A 59 4.00 -0.44 -20.27
C GLY A 59 3.65 -1.60 -19.34
N LEU A 60 4.64 -2.36 -18.86
CA LEU A 60 4.47 -3.49 -17.95
C LEU A 60 4.33 -3.02 -16.50
N LEU A 61 3.63 -3.81 -15.65
CA LEU A 61 3.54 -3.51 -14.22
C LEU A 61 4.92 -3.66 -13.56
N ARG A 62 5.40 -2.60 -12.91
CA ARG A 62 6.68 -2.59 -12.21
C ARG A 62 6.52 -2.79 -10.71
N GLU A 63 5.62 -2.05 -10.08
CA GLU A 63 5.36 -2.19 -8.65
C GLU A 63 3.85 -2.20 -8.41
N VAL A 64 3.43 -3.05 -7.47
CA VAL A 64 2.03 -3.25 -7.10
C VAL A 64 1.91 -3.20 -5.58
N TRP A 65 1.01 -2.37 -5.08
CA TRP A 65 0.71 -2.21 -3.66
C TRP A 65 -0.76 -2.53 -3.41
N ILE A 66 -1.00 -3.62 -2.69
CA ILE A 66 -2.33 -4.04 -2.25
C ILE A 66 -2.81 -3.08 -1.18
N LEU A 67 -3.98 -2.50 -1.39
CA LEU A 67 -4.64 -1.67 -0.40
C LEU A 67 -5.44 -2.58 0.53
N THR A 68 -5.23 -2.43 1.84
CA THR A 68 -6.11 -3.08 2.82
C THR A 68 -7.52 -2.50 2.73
N PRO A 69 -8.58 -3.26 3.11
CA PRO A 69 -9.95 -2.73 3.12
C PRO A 69 -10.10 -1.53 4.06
N ASP A 70 -9.28 -1.45 5.12
CA ASP A 70 -9.18 -0.30 6.02
C ASP A 70 -8.57 0.94 5.31
N GLU A 71 -7.46 0.76 4.58
CA GLU A 71 -6.88 1.82 3.71
C GLU A 71 -7.78 2.20 2.52
N ALA A 72 -8.61 1.29 2.03
CA ALA A 72 -9.54 1.57 0.93
C ALA A 72 -10.65 2.55 1.36
N THR A 73 -10.92 2.64 2.67
CA THR A 73 -11.87 3.57 3.30
C THR A 73 -11.19 4.82 3.88
N ALA A 74 -9.92 4.71 4.28
CA ALA A 74 -9.16 5.84 4.79
C ALA A 74 -8.85 6.85 3.68
N SER A 75 -9.69 7.87 3.56
CA SER A 75 -9.39 9.11 2.83
C SER A 75 -8.04 9.67 3.30
N ARG A 76 -7.34 10.33 2.37
CA ARG A 76 -5.98 10.89 2.48
C ARG A 76 -5.87 12.07 3.48
N GLU A 77 -6.55 12.00 4.61
CA GLU A 77 -6.73 13.10 5.58
C GLU A 77 -5.69 13.09 6.69
N SER A 78 -4.87 12.04 6.80
CA SER A 78 -3.79 11.96 7.79
C SER A 78 -2.58 12.86 7.49
N LEU A 79 -2.58 13.61 6.37
CA LEU A 79 -1.63 14.70 6.13
C LEU A 79 -2.04 16.05 6.75
N ASN A 80 -3.20 16.15 7.40
CA ASN A 80 -3.64 17.37 8.11
C ASN A 80 -3.71 17.19 9.64
N LYS A 81 -2.64 16.65 10.22
CA LYS A 81 -2.35 16.86 11.65
C LYS A 81 -1.06 17.67 11.74
N PRO A 82 -1.10 18.97 12.11
CA PRO A 82 0.13 19.69 12.40
C PRO A 82 0.83 18.94 13.53
N PHE A 83 2.02 18.44 13.24
CA PHE A 83 2.88 17.61 14.10
C PHE A 83 3.46 18.37 15.31
N LEU A 84 2.88 19.52 15.67
CA LEU A 84 3.21 20.28 16.87
C LEU A 84 2.01 20.32 17.81
N ASN A 85 1.91 19.35 18.72
CA ASN A 85 1.58 19.63 20.12
C ASN A 85 1.70 18.32 20.93
N VAL A 86 2.81 18.14 21.65
CA VAL A 86 2.89 17.58 23.03
C VAL A 86 4.36 17.34 23.43
N TRP A 87 5.06 18.42 23.78
CA TRP A 87 6.36 18.35 24.47
C TRP A 87 6.17 18.42 25.99
N PRO A 88 6.73 17.51 26.81
CA PRO A 88 6.57 17.50 28.26
C PRO A 88 7.77 18.15 28.98
N PHE A 89 7.82 19.49 29.05
CA PHE A 89 8.75 20.19 29.97
C PHE A 89 8.08 21.18 30.94
N THR A 90 6.74 21.14 31.08
CA THR A 90 6.10 21.72 32.26
C THR A 90 6.06 20.67 33.38
N SER A 91 7.23 20.50 33.98
CA SER A 91 7.58 20.03 35.33
C SER A 91 6.71 18.98 36.03
N ASN A 92 7.29 17.79 36.20
CA ASN A 92 7.03 16.93 37.35
C ASN A 92 7.51 17.61 38.65
N ASP A 93 6.60 17.72 39.60
CA ASP A 93 6.70 17.20 40.97
C ASP A 93 8.02 17.36 41.73
N THR A 94 7.96 18.08 42.86
CA THR A 94 8.78 17.76 44.04
C THR A 94 7.87 17.32 45.17
N LEU A 95 7.78 16.00 45.36
CA LEU A 95 7.56 15.29 46.62
C LEU A 95 8.00 16.09 47.86
N ASN A 96 7.17 16.16 48.90
CA ASN A 96 7.45 15.48 50.18
C ASN A 96 6.29 15.61 51.18
N THR A 97 6.08 14.53 51.92
CA THR A 97 5.25 14.41 53.12
C THR A 97 5.82 15.21 54.30
N GLN A 98 5.00 16.05 54.94
CA GLN A 98 4.75 16.12 56.41
C GLN A 98 3.75 17.24 56.71
#